data_AF-A0A926YDF5-F1
#
_entry.id   AF-A0A926YDF5-F1
#
_cell.length_a   1.000
_cell.length_b   1.000
_cell.length_c   1.000
_cell.angle_alpha   90.00
_cell.angle_beta   90.00
_cell.angle_gamma   90.00
#
_symmetry.space_group_name_H-M   'P 1'
#
loop_
_entity.id
_entity.type
_entity.pdbx_description
1 polymer ?
#
loop_
_entity_poly.entity_id
_entity_poly.type
_entity_poly.pdbx_seq_one_letter_code
_entity_poly.pdbx_strand_id
1 'polypeptide(L)'
;MNQDEIVALGASLHRIDQKLLKPKSKGFIIRIWYQGEEPYFDMFLDLLGNDVVWFQFTLRGKTLSWNQKQSCLQTGSTNELVVDDITYYSASKVIKSDSNPDIDFIKLAQAILKTRAGDAIFDKALALFHTKN
;
A
#
# COMPACT_ATOMS: atom_id res chain seq x y z
N MET A 1 -15.77 -2.93 10.22
CA MET A 1 -15.99 -2.24 8.94
C MET A 1 -17.05 -3.03 8.18
N ASN A 2 -18.08 -2.37 7.70
CA ASN A 2 -19.14 -3.03 6.92
C ASN A 2 -18.75 -3.14 5.44
N GLN A 3 -19.57 -3.83 4.64
CA GLN A 3 -19.28 -4.06 3.23
C GLN A 3 -19.29 -2.76 2.41
N ASP A 4 -20.19 -1.83 2.72
CA ASP A 4 -20.33 -0.56 1.98
C ASP A 4 -19.10 0.34 2.21
N GLU A 5 -18.58 0.37 3.43
CA GLU A 5 -17.33 1.06 3.78
C GLU A 5 -16.13 0.49 3.00
N ILE A 6 -16.05 -0.84 2.88
CA ILE A 6 -14.98 -1.50 2.11
C ILE A 6 -15.06 -1.13 0.63
N VAL A 7 -16.26 -1.13 0.06
CA VAL A 7 -16.51 -0.74 -1.33
C VAL A 7 -16.17 0.74 -1.56
N ALA A 8 -16.59 1.62 -0.65
CA ALA A 8 -16.29 3.05 -0.72
C ALA A 8 -14.78 3.31 -0.67
N LEU A 9 -14.05 2.65 0.24
CA LEU A 9 -12.59 2.76 0.32
C LEU A 9 -11.92 2.32 -0.98
N GLY A 10 -12.32 1.17 -1.52
CA GLY A 10 -11.75 0.68 -2.78
C GLY A 10 -12.00 1.63 -3.95
N ALA A 11 -13.21 2.17 -4.05
CA ALA A 11 -13.59 3.14 -5.08
C ALA A 11 -12.83 4.47 -4.96
N SER A 12 -12.49 4.88 -3.74
CA SER A 12 -11.76 6.13 -3.46
C SER A 12 -10.30 6.14 -3.92
N LEU A 13 -9.73 4.97 -4.27
CA LEU A 13 -8.33 4.87 -4.70
C LEU A 13 -8.15 5.41 -6.13
N HIS A 14 -7.57 6.59 -6.25
CA HIS A 14 -7.29 7.21 -7.54
C HIS A 14 -5.80 7.15 -7.87
N ARG A 15 -5.49 6.76 -9.11
CA ARG A 15 -4.10 6.72 -9.57
C ARG A 15 -3.55 8.14 -9.65
N ILE A 16 -2.43 8.39 -8.98
CA ILE A 16 -1.73 9.67 -9.07
C ILE A 16 -0.86 9.68 -10.33
N ASP A 17 -0.84 10.84 -11.02
CA ASP A 17 -0.01 11.03 -12.20
C ASP A 17 1.47 10.79 -11.86
N GLN A 18 2.10 9.89 -12.62
CA GLN A 18 3.50 9.53 -12.46
C GLN A 18 4.45 10.70 -12.69
N LYS A 19 4.04 11.75 -13.40
CA LYS A 19 4.83 12.99 -13.56
C LYS A 19 5.03 13.74 -12.23
N LEU A 20 4.16 13.51 -11.25
CA LEU A 20 4.27 14.08 -9.90
C LEU A 20 5.22 13.27 -9.01
N LEU A 21 5.54 12.04 -9.39
CA LEU A 21 6.51 11.22 -8.69
C LEU A 21 7.92 11.60 -9.14
N LYS A 22 8.81 11.93 -8.19
CA LYS A 22 10.22 12.12 -8.50
C LYS A 22 10.73 10.86 -9.22
N PRO A 23 11.34 10.97 -10.41
CA PRO A 23 11.88 9.81 -11.09
C PRO A 23 12.92 9.16 -10.19
N LYS A 24 12.70 7.90 -9.78
CA LYS A 24 13.74 7.12 -9.12
C LYS A 24 14.87 6.96 -10.15
N SER A 25 16.02 7.54 -9.84
CA SER A 25 17.17 7.74 -10.72
C SER A 25 17.96 6.47 -11.07
N LYS A 26 17.34 5.29 -11.07
CA LYS A 26 17.93 4.05 -11.60
C LYS A 26 16.86 3.28 -12.37
N GLY A 27 17.10 3.17 -13.68
CA GLY A 27 16.15 2.71 -14.68
C GLY A 27 15.49 1.36 -14.39
N PHE A 28 14.41 1.13 -15.15
CA PHE A 28 13.57 -0.08 -15.21
C PHE A 28 12.50 -0.26 -14.12
N ILE A 29 12.58 0.42 -12.96
CA ILE A 29 11.53 0.34 -11.94
C ILE A 29 10.52 1.48 -12.08
N ILE A 30 9.26 1.12 -12.34
CA ILE A 30 8.14 2.06 -12.41
C ILE A 30 7.38 2.02 -11.09
N ARG A 31 7.28 3.18 -10.42
CA ARG A 31 6.38 3.33 -9.27
C ARG A 31 4.97 3.69 -9.73
N ILE A 32 4.00 2.97 -9.21
CA ILE A 32 2.58 3.24 -9.34
C ILE A 32 2.07 3.64 -7.97
N TRP A 33 1.31 4.72 -7.92
CA TRP A 33 0.73 5.25 -6.69
C TRP A 33 -0.76 5.44 -6.88
N TYR A 34 -1.53 4.89 -5.95
CA TYR A 34 -2.93 5.21 -5.75
C TYR A 34 -3.10 5.91 -4.40
N GLN A 35 -3.89 6.99 -4.39
CA GLN A 35 -4.23 7.72 -3.19
C GLN A 35 -5.73 7.61 -2.95
N GLY A 36 -6.13 7.26 -1.73
CA GLY A 36 -7.51 7.26 -1.30
C GLY A 36 -7.96 8.65 -0.87
N GLU A 37 -9.28 8.84 -0.74
CA GLU A 37 -9.85 10.10 -0.27
C GLU A 37 -9.68 10.29 1.26
N GLU A 38 -9.51 9.20 2.01
CA GLU A 38 -9.25 9.27 3.45
C GLU A 38 -7.77 9.64 3.76
N PRO A 39 -7.52 10.39 4.84
CA PRO A 39 -6.16 10.61 5.34
C PRO A 39 -5.43 9.29 5.60
N TYR A 40 -4.14 9.27 5.26
CA TYR A 40 -3.27 8.10 5.47
C TYR A 40 -3.79 6.83 4.78
N PHE A 41 -4.43 6.99 3.62
CA PHE A 41 -4.84 5.90 2.75
C PHE A 41 -4.13 5.98 1.39
N ASP A 42 -3.19 5.08 1.16
CA ASP A 42 -2.46 4.99 -0.09
C ASP A 42 -2.04 3.56 -0.42
N MET A 43 -1.77 3.32 -1.71
CA MET A 43 -1.19 2.08 -2.20
C MET A 43 -0.07 2.40 -3.18
N PHE A 44 1.08 1.76 -2.98
CA PHE A 44 2.22 1.83 -3.88
C PHE A 44 2.58 0.46 -4.42
N LEU A 45 2.91 0.39 -5.71
CA LEU A 45 3.55 -0.75 -6.34
C LEU A 45 4.78 -0.28 -7.12
N ASP A 46 5.91 -0.95 -6.90
CA ASP A 46 7.07 -0.82 -7.78
C ASP A 46 7.11 -2.04 -8.71
N LEU A 47 7.14 -1.78 -10.01
CA LEU A 47 7.20 -2.80 -11.06
C LEU A 47 8.56 -2.77 -11.76
N LEU A 48 9.18 -3.93 -11.91
CA LEU A 48 10.30 -4.14 -12.84
C LEU A 48 9.77 -4.87 -14.06
N GLY A 49 9.58 -4.16 -15.17
CA GLY A 49 8.81 -4.69 -16.30
C GLY A 49 7.37 -4.99 -15.88
N ASN A 50 6.99 -6.26 -15.87
CA ASN A 50 5.65 -6.70 -15.46
C ASN A 50 5.61 -7.29 -14.03
N ASP A 51 6.76 -7.43 -13.38
CA ASP A 51 6.91 -8.10 -12.09
C ASP A 51 6.83 -7.11 -10.93
N VAL A 52 6.08 -7.47 -9.89
CA VAL A 52 6.05 -6.69 -8.66
C VAL A 52 7.34 -6.94 -7.88
N VAL A 53 8.10 -5.88 -7.62
CA VAL A 53 9.32 -5.97 -6.81
C VAL A 53 9.13 -5.43 -5.39
N TRP A 54 8.15 -4.54 -5.21
CA TRP A 54 7.78 -3.98 -3.92
C TRP A 54 6.33 -3.50 -3.92
N PHE A 55 5.66 -3.66 -2.78
CA PHE A 55 4.28 -3.26 -2.56
C PHE A 55 4.11 -2.68 -1.15
N GLN A 56 3.29 -1.65 -1.03
CA GLN A 56 2.82 -1.12 0.24
C GLN A 56 1.38 -0.68 0.13
N PHE A 57 0.60 -0.97 1.16
CA PHE A 57 -0.73 -0.45 1.39
C PHE A 57 -0.77 0.20 2.77
N THR A 58 -1.21 1.44 2.86
CA THR A 58 -1.36 2.19 4.11
C THR A 58 -2.83 2.48 4.31
N LEU A 59 -3.36 2.24 5.52
CA LEU A 59 -4.70 2.69 5.89
C LEU A 59 -4.70 3.06 7.37
N ARG A 60 -5.02 4.32 7.68
CA ARG A 60 -5.22 4.83 9.05
C ARG A 60 -4.03 4.51 9.98
N GLY A 61 -2.81 4.76 9.49
CA GLY A 61 -1.57 4.53 10.24
C GLY A 61 -1.11 3.08 10.32
N LYS A 62 -1.85 2.12 9.76
CA LYS A 62 -1.40 0.74 9.58
C LYS A 62 -0.82 0.56 8.19
N THR A 63 0.21 -0.29 8.08
CA THR A 63 0.87 -0.61 6.81
C THR A 63 0.89 -2.10 6.57
N LEU A 64 0.72 -2.49 5.32
CA LEU A 64 0.95 -3.83 4.80
C LEU A 64 1.99 -3.70 3.71
N SER A 65 3.12 -4.39 3.87
CA SER A 65 4.26 -4.31 2.95
C SER A 65 4.62 -5.69 2.43
N TRP A 66 5.13 -5.73 1.21
CA TRP A 66 5.70 -6.92 0.59
C TRP A 66 6.90 -6.52 -0.25
N ASN A 67 7.92 -7.37 -0.29
CA ASN A 67 9.04 -7.22 -1.21
C ASN A 67 9.49 -8.57 -1.75
N GLN A 68 10.06 -8.56 -2.95
CA GLN A 68 10.45 -9.77 -3.66
C GLN A 68 11.46 -10.64 -2.89
N LYS A 69 12.35 -10.03 -2.09
CA LYS A 69 13.41 -10.76 -1.37
C LYS A 69 12.86 -11.66 -0.26
N GLN A 70 11.85 -11.16 0.46
CA GLN A 70 11.23 -11.89 1.56
C GLN A 70 10.03 -12.71 1.09
N SER A 71 9.35 -12.28 0.01
CA SER A 71 8.19 -12.95 -0.58
C SER A 71 7.07 -13.26 0.43
N CYS A 72 6.99 -12.50 1.52
CA CYS A 72 5.94 -12.61 2.53
C CYS A 72 5.34 -11.24 2.85
N LEU A 73 4.09 -11.23 3.28
CA LEU A 73 3.39 -10.02 3.73
C LEU A 73 3.81 -9.69 5.17
N GLN A 74 4.11 -8.43 5.41
CA GLN A 74 4.45 -7.91 6.73
C GLN A 74 3.55 -6.73 7.07
N THR A 75 3.01 -6.73 8.28
CA THR A 75 2.28 -5.57 8.80
C THR A 75 3.20 -4.68 9.63
N GLY A 76 2.74 -3.46 9.86
CA GLY A 76 3.41 -2.50 10.71
C GLY A 76 2.54 -1.29 10.94
N SER A 77 3.10 -0.32 11.64
CA SER A 77 2.48 1.00 11.83
C SER A 77 3.40 2.11 11.33
N THR A 78 2.80 3.20 10.84
CA THR A 78 3.49 4.46 10.61
C THR A 78 3.41 5.32 11.88
N ASN A 79 4.49 6.05 12.18
CA ASN A 79 4.47 7.06 13.24
C ASN A 79 3.69 8.34 12.85
N GLU A 80 2.85 8.29 11.81
CA GLU A 80 2.11 9.46 11.30
C GLU A 80 1.04 9.98 12.30
N LEU A 81 0.72 9.20 13.34
CA LEU A 81 -0.21 9.56 14.41
C LEU A 81 0.50 10.12 15.67
N VAL A 82 1.82 10.35 15.63
CA VAL A 82 2.51 11.07 16.72
C VAL A 82 2.31 12.58 16.49
N VAL A 83 1.21 13.09 17.03
CA VAL A 83 0.71 14.47 16.90
C VAL A 83 1.47 15.45 17.81
N ASP A 84 2.80 15.39 17.85
CA ASP A 84 3.59 16.33 18.68
C ASP A 84 4.44 17.33 17.88
N ASP A 85 4.42 17.33 16.54
CA ASP A 85 5.09 18.41 15.80
C ASP A 85 4.53 18.63 14.39
N ILE A 86 3.38 19.31 14.31
CA ILE A 86 2.75 19.75 13.05
C ILE A 86 3.45 21.03 12.52
N THR A 87 4.78 21.00 12.41
CA THR A 87 5.53 22.14 11.85
C THR A 87 6.27 21.81 10.56
N TYR A 88 6.57 20.54 10.28
CA TYR A 88 7.27 20.13 9.05
C TYR A 88 6.82 18.75 8.57
N TYR A 89 6.13 18.68 7.42
CA TYR A 89 5.93 17.43 6.68
C TYR A 89 7.28 16.93 6.16
N SER A 90 8.05 16.24 7.00
CA SER A 90 9.24 15.53 6.54
C SER A 90 8.80 14.28 5.79
N ALA A 91 9.21 14.17 4.53
CA ALA A 91 8.83 13.11 3.58
C ALA A 91 9.43 11.72 3.90
N SER A 92 9.53 11.35 5.18
CA SER A 92 10.04 10.05 5.63
C SER A 92 9.00 9.36 6.50
N LYS A 93 8.10 8.57 5.89
CA LYS A 93 7.30 7.60 6.64
C LYS A 93 8.25 6.54 7.20
N VAL A 94 8.39 6.50 8.53
CA VAL A 94 9.10 5.40 9.20
C VAL A 94 8.07 4.31 9.47
N ILE A 95 8.28 3.15 8.86
CA ILE A 95 7.45 1.95 9.07
C ILE A 95 8.11 1.12 10.15
N LYS A 96 7.37 0.85 11.22
CA LYS A 96 7.77 -0.11 12.24
C LYS A 96 7.04 -1.42 11.98
N SER A 97 7.78 -2.43 11.52
CA SER A 97 7.23 -3.77 11.31
C SER A 97 6.75 -4.38 12.63
N ASP A 98 5.62 -5.07 12.56
CA ASP A 98 5.11 -5.82 13.70
C ASP A 98 5.93 -7.09 13.91
N SER A 99 6.04 -7.54 15.17
CA SER A 99 6.68 -8.82 15.49
C SER A 99 5.86 -10.02 15.02
N ASN A 100 4.53 -9.86 14.93
CA ASN A 100 3.61 -10.82 14.35
C ASN A 100 2.68 -10.10 13.37
N PRO A 101 2.39 -10.64 12.18
CA PRO A 101 1.48 -10.00 11.24
C PRO A 101 0.06 -9.83 11.79
N ASP A 102 -0.52 -8.63 11.63
CA ASP A 102 -1.92 -8.32 11.90
C ASP A 102 -2.81 -8.96 10.82
N ILE A 103 -3.29 -10.16 11.11
CA ILE A 103 -4.09 -10.97 10.19
C ILE A 103 -5.41 -10.29 9.82
N ASP A 104 -6.03 -9.55 10.74
CA ASP A 104 -7.28 -8.87 10.48
C ASP A 104 -7.07 -7.69 9.54
N PHE A 105 -5.96 -6.98 9.71
CA PHE A 105 -5.56 -5.93 8.78
C PHE A 105 -5.22 -6.48 7.37
N ILE A 106 -4.53 -7.61 7.29
CA ILE A 106 -4.26 -8.29 6.01
C ILE A 106 -5.57 -8.64 5.30
N LYS A 107 -6.54 -9.24 6.01
CA LYS A 107 -7.86 -9.58 5.45
C LYS A 107 -8.61 -8.34 4.99
N LEU A 108 -8.57 -7.27 5.77
CA LEU A 108 -9.22 -6.00 5.42
C LEU A 108 -8.60 -5.39 4.16
N ALA A 109 -7.27 -5.30 4.09
CA ALA A 109 -6.58 -4.81 2.91
C ALA A 109 -6.93 -5.66 1.67
N GLN A 110 -6.96 -6.98 1.80
CA GLN A 110 -7.38 -7.88 0.72
C GLN A 110 -8.83 -7.61 0.30
N ALA A 111 -9.75 -7.42 1.25
CA ALA A 111 -11.15 -7.15 0.96
C ALA A 111 -11.33 -5.83 0.18
N ILE A 112 -10.63 -4.77 0.58
CA ILE A 112 -10.63 -3.47 -0.10
C ILE A 112 -10.10 -3.63 -1.53
N LEU A 113 -8.95 -4.28 -1.73
CA LEU A 113 -8.37 -4.45 -3.06
C LEU A 113 -9.24 -5.32 -3.98
N LYS A 114 -9.95 -6.31 -3.44
CA LYS A 114 -10.87 -7.18 -4.20
C LYS A 114 -12.06 -6.43 -4.81
N THR A 115 -12.45 -5.28 -4.25
CA THR A 115 -13.52 -4.45 -4.83
C THR A 115 -13.18 -3.94 -6.24
N ARG A 116 -11.89 -3.97 -6.60
CA ARG A 116 -11.35 -3.55 -7.89
C ARG A 116 -10.68 -4.68 -8.68
N ALA A 117 -11.03 -5.93 -8.38
CA ALA A 117 -10.58 -7.06 -9.17
C ALA A 117 -10.91 -6.89 -10.67
N GLY A 118 -10.00 -7.32 -11.53
CA GLY A 118 -10.04 -7.10 -12.98
C GLY A 118 -9.27 -5.86 -13.46
N ASP A 119 -8.89 -4.95 -12.55
CA ASP A 119 -7.87 -3.92 -12.83
C ASP A 119 -6.48 -4.56 -12.71
N ALA A 120 -5.68 -4.47 -13.78
CA ALA A 120 -4.39 -5.14 -13.88
C ALA A 120 -3.41 -4.83 -12.73
N ILE A 121 -3.49 -3.64 -12.12
CA ILE A 121 -2.62 -3.30 -10.98
C ILE A 121 -3.15 -3.91 -9.68
N PHE A 122 -4.46 -3.91 -9.50
CA PHE A 122 -5.09 -4.51 -8.33
C PHE A 122 -4.96 -6.03 -8.36
N ASP A 123 -5.09 -6.66 -9.53
CA ASP A 123 -4.89 -8.10 -9.70
C ASP A 123 -3.45 -8.51 -9.34
N LYS A 124 -2.45 -7.69 -9.71
CA LYS A 124 -1.05 -7.89 -9.29
C LYS A 124 -0.88 -7.78 -7.78
N ALA A 125 -1.50 -6.78 -7.14
CA ALA A 125 -1.45 -6.63 -5.69
C ALA A 125 -2.14 -7.81 -4.97
N LEU A 126 -3.29 -8.26 -5.48
CA LEU A 126 -4.06 -9.38 -4.94
C LEU A 126 -3.29 -10.70 -5.03
N ALA A 127 -2.50 -10.91 -6.09
CA ALA A 127 -1.66 -12.10 -6.23
C ALA A 127 -0.64 -12.25 -5.08
N LEU A 128 -0.21 -11.16 -4.46
CA LEU A 128 0.75 -11.19 -3.34
C LEU A 128 0.18 -11.89 -2.10
N PHE A 129 -1.13 -11.86 -1.90
CA PHE A 129 -1.81 -12.54 -0.78
C PHE A 129 -1.82 -14.07 -0.91
N HIS A 130 -1.40 -14.59 -2.06
CA HIS A 130 -1.26 -16.02 -2.32
C HIS A 130 0.19 -16.49 -2.31
N THR A 131 1.15 -15.58 -2.13
CA THR A 131 2.55 -15.94 -1.90
C THR A 131 2.71 -16.54 -0.49
N LYS A 132 3.67 -17.47 -0.30
CA LYS A 132 3.79 -18.25 0.95
C LYS A 132 3.93 -17.32 2.16
N ASN A 133 3.03 -17.51 3.13
CA ASN A 133 3.17 -16.97 4.50
C ASN A 133 4.08 -17.88 5.32
#